data_AF-A0A818SQ99-F1
#
_entry.id   AF-A0A818SQ99-F1
#
_cell.length_a   1.000
_cell.length_b   1.000
_cell.length_c   1.000
_cell.angle_alpha   90.00
_cell.angle_beta   90.00
_cell.angle_gamma   90.00
#
_symmetry.space_group_name_H-M   'P 1'
#
loop_
_entity.id
_entity.type
_entity.pdbx_description
1 polymer ?
#
loop_
_entity_poly.entity_id
_entity_poly.type
_entity_poly.pdbx_seq_one_letter_code
_entity_poly.pdbx_strand_id
1 'polypeptide(L)'
;DRHRTCFESILYYYQSHGRLRRPEYVPLDTFLEEITFFELGSDALKQVQQAENLEEAQIIHLPKNPICRFIWSTLEYPQYSILAKIINIISLFFILLSAVGLAVETLPKYHRATNDQCQNEADGLLINTNITLRDHRCPNIFSSPFYIIQAICITFFTLEFLLRLVTCPSYFKFIKSVLNWIDLLAIVPFFIRLTIILIRAHYETDSNVYLILRLLRIIRFIRIFKLYRIFKSIQSLRVLASTLKESLADFIIILTFLSLSGFLFGAAFYFTENSMNENMFDSIPTATYYGIMTITAVGYGDLSPVTPLGRVLASLCAIFGISVVSMLVSVLAERYQRVYTRKLFLNEKYSDDPVFEDDEETDSTLSLSNDDDLFQSQTSVTSQMKSISKTIELAEDDETNKIKSSGNSTEKIQFVIGFILDDSKKREDLIMTEMIKEILDVKFGKQYLITRTDVSL
;
A
#
# COMPACT_ATOMS: atom_id res chain seq x y z
N ASP A 1 4.28 -30.10 -26.18
CA ASP A 1 4.40 -29.95 -24.71
C ASP A 1 4.39 -28.50 -24.20
N ARG A 2 3.60 -27.59 -24.79
CA ARG A 2 3.45 -26.19 -24.30
C ARG A 2 2.00 -25.71 -24.36
N HIS A 3 1.71 -24.53 -23.83
CA HIS A 3 0.34 -24.04 -23.68
C HIS A 3 -0.32 -23.72 -25.03
N ARG A 4 -1.21 -24.61 -25.49
CA ARG A 4 -1.79 -24.58 -26.85
C ARG A 4 -2.48 -23.26 -27.20
N THR A 5 -3.25 -22.69 -26.28
CA THR A 5 -4.00 -21.45 -26.53
C THR A 5 -3.12 -20.20 -26.48
N CYS A 6 -1.95 -20.23 -25.83
CA CYS A 6 -0.99 -19.12 -25.90
C CYS A 6 -0.35 -19.04 -27.28
N PHE A 7 -0.08 -20.20 -27.88
CA PHE A 7 0.55 -20.30 -29.19
C PHE A 7 -0.29 -19.64 -30.28
N GLU A 8 -1.63 -19.67 -30.20
CA GLU A 8 -2.50 -18.99 -31.15
C GLU A 8 -2.27 -17.47 -31.16
N SER A 9 -2.15 -16.85 -29.98
CA SER A 9 -1.83 -15.43 -29.84
C SER A 9 -0.41 -15.10 -30.30
N ILE A 10 0.55 -15.99 -30.03
CA ILE A 10 1.94 -15.81 -30.47
C ILE A 10 2.06 -15.93 -31.98
N LEU A 11 1.38 -16.90 -32.59
CA LEU A 11 1.31 -17.03 -34.04
C LEU A 11 0.65 -15.80 -34.66
N TYR A 12 -0.43 -15.31 -34.06
CA TYR A 12 -1.12 -14.10 -34.52
C TYR A 12 -0.21 -12.87 -34.44
N TYR A 13 0.68 -12.76 -33.46
CA TYR A 13 1.65 -11.67 -33.39
C TYR A 13 2.53 -11.59 -34.64
N TYR A 14 3.03 -12.72 -35.15
CA TYR A 14 3.78 -12.76 -36.40
C TYR A 14 2.90 -12.46 -37.61
N GLN A 15 1.68 -13.00 -37.66
CA GLN A 15 0.73 -12.80 -38.78
C GLN A 15 0.26 -11.34 -38.89
N SER A 16 0.08 -10.68 -37.77
CA SER A 16 -0.44 -9.31 -37.67
C SER A 16 0.65 -8.23 -37.73
N HIS A 17 1.91 -8.65 -37.90
CA HIS A 17 3.08 -7.77 -37.86
C HIS A 17 3.17 -6.95 -36.57
N GLY A 18 2.98 -7.61 -35.42
CA GLY A 18 3.27 -7.00 -34.12
C GLY A 18 2.07 -6.73 -33.21
N ARG A 19 0.90 -7.36 -33.42
CA ARG A 19 -0.22 -7.27 -32.46
C ARG A 19 -0.24 -8.48 -31.54
N LEU A 20 0.13 -8.28 -30.28
CA LEU A 20 0.06 -9.30 -29.24
C LEU A 20 -1.10 -9.01 -28.29
N ARG A 21 -1.97 -9.99 -28.08
CA ARG A 21 -3.02 -9.94 -27.05
C ARG A 21 -3.12 -11.25 -26.32
N ARG A 22 -3.22 -11.17 -24.99
CA ARG A 22 -3.46 -12.33 -24.14
C ARG A 22 -4.90 -12.82 -24.30
N PRO A 23 -5.15 -14.13 -24.46
CA PRO A 23 -6.50 -14.69 -24.37
C PRO A 23 -7.07 -14.52 -22.96
N GLU A 24 -8.35 -14.15 -22.82
CA GLU A 24 -8.95 -13.79 -21.52
C GLU A 24 -8.83 -14.90 -20.47
N TYR A 25 -8.97 -16.16 -20.89
CA TYR A 25 -8.98 -17.36 -20.05
C TYR A 25 -7.58 -17.86 -19.68
N VAL A 26 -6.53 -17.31 -20.30
CA VAL A 26 -5.15 -17.72 -20.06
C VAL A 26 -4.57 -16.85 -18.96
N PRO A 27 -4.08 -17.42 -17.85
CA PRO A 27 -3.41 -16.64 -16.80
C PRO A 27 -2.25 -15.80 -17.34
N LEU A 28 -2.05 -14.61 -16.77
CA LEU A 28 -1.04 -13.65 -17.25
C LEU A 28 0.38 -14.23 -17.16
N ASP A 29 0.68 -14.93 -16.08
CA ASP A 29 1.92 -15.65 -15.82
C ASP A 29 2.25 -16.65 -16.94
N THR A 30 1.31 -17.55 -17.24
CA THR A 30 1.45 -18.56 -18.31
C THR A 30 1.69 -17.89 -19.66
N PHE A 31 1.00 -16.77 -19.93
CA PHE A 31 1.19 -16.03 -21.16
C PHE A 31 2.55 -15.35 -21.26
N LEU A 32 3.02 -14.72 -20.17
CA LEU A 32 4.34 -14.07 -20.11
C LEU A 32 5.47 -15.10 -20.26
N GLU A 33 5.34 -16.28 -19.66
CA GLU A 33 6.31 -17.38 -19.84
C GLU A 33 6.40 -17.84 -21.29
N GLU A 34 5.27 -17.95 -21.98
CA GLU A 34 5.23 -18.30 -23.40
C GLU A 34 5.88 -17.19 -24.24
N ILE A 35 5.62 -15.91 -23.95
CA ILE A 35 6.28 -14.78 -24.64
C ILE A 35 7.80 -14.84 -24.47
N THR A 36 8.27 -15.08 -23.23
CA THR A 36 9.72 -15.18 -22.96
C THR A 36 10.36 -16.39 -23.62
N PHE A 37 9.65 -17.52 -23.67
CA PHE A 37 10.15 -18.74 -24.31
C PHE A 37 10.26 -18.60 -25.82
N PHE A 38 9.31 -17.92 -26.45
CA PHE A 38 9.33 -17.66 -27.89
C PHE A 38 10.15 -16.43 -28.27
N GLU A 39 10.79 -15.78 -27.29
CA GLU A 39 11.74 -14.68 -27.49
C GLU A 39 11.19 -13.53 -28.36
N LEU A 40 9.91 -13.15 -28.17
CA LEU A 40 9.27 -12.09 -28.99
C LEU A 40 9.91 -10.70 -28.82
N GLY A 41 10.82 -10.53 -27.87
CA GLY A 41 11.53 -9.28 -27.58
C GLY A 41 10.86 -8.38 -26.54
N SER A 42 11.56 -7.33 -26.14
CA SER A 42 11.11 -6.37 -25.10
C SER A 42 9.90 -5.56 -25.55
N ASP A 43 9.75 -5.28 -26.84
CA ASP A 43 8.61 -4.51 -27.38
C ASP A 43 7.28 -5.26 -27.26
N ALA A 44 7.28 -6.57 -27.50
CA ALA A 44 6.11 -7.43 -27.30
C ALA A 44 5.72 -7.50 -25.81
N LEU A 45 6.73 -7.53 -24.94
CA LEU A 45 6.56 -7.54 -23.48
C LEU A 45 5.97 -6.21 -22.99
N LYS A 46 6.50 -5.07 -23.50
CA LYS A 46 5.95 -3.73 -23.26
C LYS A 46 4.50 -3.60 -23.74
N GLN A 47 4.18 -4.15 -24.92
CA GLN A 47 2.82 -4.13 -25.46
C GLN A 47 1.83 -4.87 -24.54
N VAL A 48 2.23 -6.02 -23.99
CA VAL A 48 1.40 -6.78 -23.02
C VAL A 48 1.33 -6.07 -21.68
N GLN A 49 2.42 -5.48 -21.19
CA GLN A 49 2.45 -4.68 -19.97
C GLN A 49 1.49 -3.48 -20.06
N GLN A 50 1.53 -2.74 -21.17
CA GLN A 50 0.63 -1.63 -21.44
C GLN A 50 -0.83 -2.09 -21.58
N ALA A 51 -1.07 -3.19 -22.29
CA ALA A 51 -2.42 -3.73 -22.47
C ALA A 51 -3.06 -4.25 -21.17
N GLU A 52 -2.24 -4.73 -20.23
CA GLU A 52 -2.67 -5.25 -18.93
C GLU A 52 -2.66 -4.18 -17.82
N ASN A 53 -2.36 -2.92 -18.16
CA ASN A 53 -2.17 -1.81 -17.21
C ASN A 53 -1.16 -2.14 -16.10
N LEU A 54 -0.10 -2.88 -16.42
CA LEU A 54 1.02 -3.08 -15.51
C LEU A 54 1.78 -1.75 -15.44
N GLU A 55 1.69 -1.06 -14.30
CA GLU A 55 2.46 0.17 -14.07
C GLU A 55 3.94 -0.16 -14.28
N GLU A 56 4.61 0.55 -15.20
CA GLU A 56 6.08 0.50 -15.31
C GLU A 56 6.67 0.76 -13.92
N ALA A 57 7.69 -0.03 -13.53
CA ALA A 57 8.36 0.14 -12.26
C ALA A 57 8.80 1.60 -12.12
N GLN A 58 8.22 2.32 -11.15
CA GLN A 58 8.60 3.71 -10.92
C GLN A 58 10.08 3.76 -10.55
N ILE A 59 10.88 4.46 -11.36
CA ILE A 59 12.28 4.73 -11.06
C ILE A 59 12.34 5.56 -9.77
N ILE A 60 12.92 4.98 -8.71
CA ILE A 60 13.03 5.61 -7.40
C ILE A 60 14.37 6.31 -7.30
N HIS A 61 14.35 7.64 -7.44
CA HIS A 61 15.55 8.44 -7.17
C HIS A 61 15.87 8.43 -5.68
N LEU A 62 17.09 8.06 -5.35
CA LEU A 62 17.58 8.00 -3.97
C LEU A 62 18.53 9.15 -3.62
N PRO A 63 18.69 9.45 -2.33
CA PRO A 63 19.72 10.39 -1.88
C PRO A 63 21.13 9.83 -2.15
N LYS A 64 22.05 10.68 -2.61
CA LYS A 64 23.45 10.29 -2.86
C LYS A 64 24.21 9.88 -1.59
N ASN A 65 23.95 10.56 -0.46
CA ASN A 65 24.64 10.28 0.79
C ASN A 65 24.17 8.93 1.39
N PRO A 66 25.07 8.03 1.80
CA PRO A 66 24.71 6.69 2.26
C PRO A 66 23.86 6.71 3.55
N ILE A 67 24.15 7.63 4.47
CA ILE A 67 23.38 7.80 5.70
C ILE A 67 21.97 8.34 5.38
N CYS A 68 21.87 9.35 4.50
CA CYS A 68 20.58 9.89 4.09
C CYS A 68 19.76 8.84 3.34
N ARG A 69 20.40 8.06 2.44
CA ARG A 69 19.80 6.93 1.73
C ARG A 69 19.23 5.92 2.71
N PHE A 70 20.02 5.50 3.70
CA PHE A 70 19.57 4.55 4.72
C PHE A 70 18.35 5.06 5.49
N ILE A 71 18.39 6.30 5.99
CA ILE A 71 17.30 6.89 6.77
C ILE A 71 16.05 7.10 5.90
N TRP A 72 16.21 7.66 4.70
CA TRP A 72 15.13 7.87 3.75
C TRP A 72 14.44 6.56 3.38
N SER A 73 15.23 5.55 3.00
CA SER A 73 14.72 4.23 2.63
C SER A 73 13.98 3.57 3.79
N THR A 74 14.49 3.70 5.02
CA THR A 74 13.86 3.17 6.22
C THR A 74 12.53 3.86 6.55
N LEU A 75 12.40 5.17 6.33
CA LEU A 75 11.20 5.95 6.68
C LEU A 75 10.12 5.98 5.60
N GLU A 76 10.50 5.80 4.33
CA GLU A 76 9.59 5.89 3.19
C GLU A 76 9.14 4.52 2.67
N TYR A 77 10.00 3.48 2.78
CA TYR A 77 9.74 2.13 2.28
C TYR A 77 9.74 1.10 3.41
N PRO A 78 8.56 0.67 3.92
CA PRO A 78 8.46 -0.31 4.99
C PRO A 78 9.09 -1.67 4.67
N GLN A 79 9.18 -2.02 3.39
CA GLN A 79 9.73 -3.30 2.92
C GLN A 79 11.26 -3.34 2.92
N TYR A 80 11.94 -2.19 3.03
CA TYR A 80 13.39 -2.06 2.86
C TYR A 80 14.21 -2.90 3.86
N SER A 81 13.80 -2.93 5.14
CA SER A 81 14.52 -3.67 6.17
C SER A 81 13.60 -4.03 7.34
N ILE A 82 14.04 -4.94 8.22
CA ILE A 82 13.32 -5.25 9.47
C ILE A 82 13.15 -3.99 10.33
N LEU A 83 14.19 -3.14 10.37
CA LEU A 83 14.14 -1.84 11.04
C LEU A 83 13.04 -0.95 10.43
N ALA A 84 12.95 -0.88 9.10
CA ALA A 84 11.91 -0.11 8.40
C ALA A 84 10.50 -0.60 8.77
N LYS A 85 10.30 -1.92 8.85
CA LYS A 85 9.04 -2.53 9.30
C LYS A 85 8.69 -2.11 10.73
N ILE A 86 9.66 -2.15 11.65
CA ILE A 86 9.46 -1.75 13.06
C ILE A 86 9.09 -0.27 13.15
N ILE A 87 9.86 0.61 12.50
CA ILE A 87 9.61 2.06 12.53
C ILE A 87 8.24 2.39 11.92
N ASN A 88 7.88 1.71 10.84
CA ASN A 88 6.56 1.85 10.23
C ASN A 88 5.44 1.42 11.19
N ILE A 89 5.57 0.29 11.89
CA ILE A 89 4.60 -0.14 12.92
C ILE A 89 4.47 0.90 14.04
N ILE A 90 5.59 1.46 14.50
CA ILE A 90 5.59 2.53 15.52
C ILE A 90 4.88 3.78 14.99
N SER A 91 5.14 4.18 13.73
CA SER A 91 4.46 5.32 13.11
C SER A 91 2.94 5.09 13.01
N LEU A 92 2.52 3.89 12.60
CA LEU A 92 1.11 3.48 12.57
C LEU A 92 0.45 3.58 13.96
N PHE A 93 1.15 3.13 15.01
CA PHE A 93 0.67 3.25 16.39
C PHE A 93 0.43 4.72 16.78
N PHE A 94 1.37 5.63 16.51
CA PHE A 94 1.20 7.05 16.83
C PHE A 94 0.10 7.72 16.01
N ILE A 95 -0.09 7.33 14.75
CA ILE A 95 -1.21 7.79 13.92
C ILE A 95 -2.55 7.37 14.55
N LEU A 96 -2.69 6.10 14.93
CA LEU A 96 -3.90 5.58 15.57
C LEU A 96 -4.14 6.25 16.94
N LEU A 97 -3.11 6.38 17.77
CA LEU A 97 -3.19 7.05 19.07
C LEU A 97 -3.62 8.51 18.92
N SER A 98 -3.09 9.24 17.93
CA SER A 98 -3.52 10.60 17.63
C SER A 98 -4.97 10.68 17.14
N ALA A 99 -5.44 9.70 16.36
CA ALA A 99 -6.82 9.65 15.88
C ALA A 99 -7.81 9.36 17.01
N VAL A 100 -7.49 8.42 17.89
CA VAL A 100 -8.27 8.15 19.11
C VAL A 100 -8.29 9.37 20.02
N GLY A 101 -7.15 10.03 20.22
CA GLY A 101 -7.08 11.27 21.00
C GLY A 101 -7.98 12.37 20.44
N LEU A 102 -8.06 12.51 19.12
CA LEU A 102 -8.97 13.45 18.45
C LEU A 102 -10.44 13.07 18.68
N ALA A 103 -10.79 11.79 18.58
CA ALA A 103 -12.13 11.30 18.84
C ALA A 103 -12.56 11.47 20.31
N VAL A 104 -11.62 11.32 21.26
CA VAL A 104 -11.91 11.54 22.68
C VAL A 104 -12.10 13.04 22.98
N GLU A 105 -11.36 13.94 22.31
CA GLU A 105 -11.51 15.40 22.48
C GLU A 105 -12.89 15.91 22.04
N THR A 106 -13.61 15.19 21.16
CA THR A 106 -14.97 15.58 20.75
C THR A 106 -16.05 15.19 21.76
N LEU A 107 -15.74 14.33 22.74
CA LEU A 107 -16.73 13.90 23.72
C LEU A 107 -17.19 15.07 24.61
N PRO A 108 -18.51 15.21 24.88
CA PRO A 108 -19.07 16.35 25.59
C PRO A 108 -18.54 16.49 27.03
N LYS A 109 -18.17 15.37 27.67
CA LYS A 109 -17.56 15.34 29.02
C LYS A 109 -16.24 16.11 29.07
N TYR A 110 -15.43 16.01 28.02
CA TYR A 110 -14.13 16.67 27.93
C TYR A 110 -14.24 18.07 27.31
N HIS A 111 -15.21 18.30 26.42
CA HIS A 111 -15.50 19.61 25.85
C HIS A 111 -16.02 20.62 26.91
N ARG A 112 -16.92 20.20 27.81
CA ARG A 112 -17.45 21.05 28.89
C ARG A 112 -16.40 21.41 29.93
N ALA A 113 -15.54 20.47 30.32
CA ALA A 113 -14.46 20.73 31.27
C ALA A 113 -13.51 21.87 30.81
N THR A 114 -13.30 22.02 29.50
CA THR A 114 -12.45 23.11 28.94
C THR A 114 -13.15 24.46 28.74
N ASN A 115 -14.49 24.51 28.61
CA ASN A 115 -15.22 25.76 28.41
C ASN A 115 -15.79 26.32 29.72
N ASP A 116 -16.28 25.47 30.63
CA ASP A 116 -16.90 25.88 31.90
C ASP A 116 -15.88 26.45 32.91
N GLN A 117 -14.59 26.16 32.73
CA GLN A 117 -13.52 26.76 33.55
C GLN A 117 -13.13 28.18 33.11
N CYS A 118 -13.58 28.66 31.95
CA CYS A 118 -13.33 30.03 31.50
C CYS A 118 -14.60 30.90 31.47
N GLN A 119 -15.81 30.33 31.47
CA GLN A 119 -17.06 31.11 31.42
C GLN A 119 -17.66 31.45 32.79
N ASN A 120 -17.42 30.63 33.83
CA ASN A 120 -18.03 30.85 35.15
C ASN A 120 -17.45 32.04 35.96
N GLU A 121 -16.53 32.83 35.41
CA GLU A 121 -15.96 34.03 36.08
C GLU A 121 -16.26 35.36 35.37
N ALA A 122 -16.96 35.37 34.22
CA ALA A 122 -17.43 36.63 33.61
C ALA A 122 -18.77 37.10 34.22
N ASP A 123 -19.65 36.17 34.59
CA ASP A 123 -20.99 36.50 35.12
C ASP A 123 -21.01 36.73 36.64
N GLY A 124 -19.91 36.41 37.35
CA GLY A 124 -19.78 36.61 38.79
C GLY A 124 -19.19 37.97 39.21
N LEU A 125 -18.59 38.72 38.29
CA LEU A 125 -17.84 39.96 38.59
C LEU A 125 -18.71 41.23 38.54
N LEU A 126 -20.00 41.13 38.85
CA LEU A 126 -20.87 42.30 39.10
C LEU A 126 -21.56 42.27 40.46
N ILE A 127 -21.18 41.37 41.37
CA ILE A 127 -21.72 41.37 42.73
C ILE A 127 -20.58 41.18 43.74
N ASN A 128 -20.24 42.30 44.38
CA ASN A 128 -19.47 42.47 45.62
C ASN A 128 -17.96 42.69 45.52
N THR A 129 -17.63 43.96 45.72
CA THR A 129 -16.39 44.49 46.28
C THR A 129 -15.86 43.64 47.45
N ASN A 130 -14.68 43.05 47.26
CA ASN A 130 -13.54 43.07 48.19
C ASN A 130 -12.38 42.32 47.55
N ILE A 131 -11.27 43.04 47.40
CA ILE A 131 -10.04 42.57 46.78
C ILE A 131 -9.48 41.40 47.60
N THR A 132 -9.67 40.19 47.08
CA THR A 132 -8.72 39.10 47.29
C THR A 132 -8.20 38.75 45.91
N LEU A 133 -6.92 39.03 45.66
CA LEU A 133 -6.16 38.56 44.50
C LEU A 133 -6.17 37.02 44.53
N ARG A 134 -7.25 36.43 44.03
CA ARG A 134 -7.33 35.00 43.78
C ARG A 134 -6.52 34.79 42.51
N ASP A 135 -5.36 34.19 42.68
CA ASP A 135 -4.46 33.76 41.62
C ASP A 135 -5.27 32.95 40.58
N HIS A 136 -5.76 33.61 39.53
CA HIS A 136 -6.52 33.01 38.42
C HIS A 136 -5.56 32.18 37.56
N ARG A 137 -4.95 31.15 38.15
CA ARG A 137 -4.28 30.12 37.37
C ARG A 137 -5.37 29.25 36.80
N CYS A 138 -5.71 29.51 35.53
CA CYS A 138 -6.29 28.48 34.67
C CYS A 138 -5.54 27.17 34.94
N PRO A 139 -6.23 26.03 35.10
CA PRO A 139 -5.54 24.76 35.30
C PRO A 139 -4.51 24.60 34.20
N ASN A 140 -3.28 24.27 34.57
CA ASN A 140 -2.15 24.15 33.65
C ASN A 140 -2.60 23.30 32.45
N ILE A 141 -2.84 23.95 31.31
CA ILE A 141 -3.23 23.30 30.05
C ILE A 141 -2.22 22.18 29.71
N PHE A 142 -0.97 22.41 30.07
CA PHE A 142 0.17 21.52 29.94
C PHE A 142 0.12 20.27 30.83
N SER A 143 -0.66 20.26 31.92
CA SER A 143 -0.77 19.12 32.85
C SER A 143 -1.92 18.18 32.50
N SER A 144 -2.76 18.51 31.51
CA SER A 144 -3.82 17.61 31.09
C SER A 144 -3.23 16.37 30.37
N PRO A 145 -3.64 15.15 30.73
CA PRO A 145 -3.11 13.93 30.13
C PRO A 145 -3.32 13.90 28.61
N PHE A 146 -4.41 14.49 28.13
CA PHE A 146 -4.68 14.64 26.69
C PHE A 146 -3.68 15.55 25.99
N TYR A 147 -3.33 16.69 26.58
CA TYR A 147 -2.31 17.57 26.00
C TYR A 147 -0.95 16.86 25.95
N ILE A 148 -0.58 16.11 26.99
CA ILE A 148 0.67 15.35 27.05
C ILE A 148 0.70 14.28 25.94
N ILE A 149 -0.35 13.47 25.82
CA ILE A 149 -0.45 12.46 24.76
C ILE A 149 -0.36 13.11 23.37
N GLN A 150 -1.10 14.20 23.15
CA GLN A 150 -1.05 14.93 21.88
C GLN A 150 0.34 15.51 21.60
N ALA A 151 1.01 16.06 22.62
CA ALA A 151 2.36 16.61 22.49
C ALA A 151 3.35 15.50 22.09
N ILE A 152 3.31 14.34 22.74
CA ILE A 152 4.18 13.19 22.41
C ILE A 152 3.95 12.75 20.95
N CYS A 153 2.69 12.58 20.53
CA CYS A 153 2.37 12.21 19.15
C CYS A 153 2.88 13.25 18.14
N ILE A 154 2.73 14.54 18.43
CA ILE A 154 3.17 15.63 17.54
C ILE A 154 4.69 15.72 17.48
N THR A 155 5.38 15.56 18.61
CA THR A 155 6.84 15.48 18.64
C THR A 155 7.32 14.34 17.74
N PHE A 156 6.71 13.16 17.84
CA PHE A 156 7.03 12.03 16.97
C PHE A 156 6.79 12.37 15.48
N PHE A 157 5.64 12.93 15.11
CA PHE A 157 5.38 13.33 13.71
C PHE A 157 6.32 14.41 13.20
N THR A 158 6.73 15.32 14.07
CA THR A 158 7.66 16.40 13.71
C THR A 158 9.04 15.82 13.45
N LEU A 159 9.53 14.90 14.30
CA LEU A 159 10.78 14.18 14.06
C LEU A 159 10.73 13.38 12.75
N GLU A 160 9.64 12.65 12.53
CA GLU A 160 9.43 11.85 11.30
C GLU A 160 9.44 12.75 10.04
N PHE A 161 8.76 13.90 10.09
CA PHE A 161 8.72 14.87 8.99
C PHE A 161 10.08 15.54 8.76
N LEU A 162 10.77 15.98 9.82
CA LEU A 162 12.08 16.62 9.72
C LEU A 162 13.14 15.67 9.18
N LEU A 163 13.16 14.43 9.66
CA LEU A 163 14.08 13.40 9.15
C LEU A 163 13.87 13.18 7.66
N ARG A 164 12.62 13.06 7.19
CA ARG A 164 12.34 12.95 5.75
C ARG A 164 12.73 14.21 4.98
N LEU A 165 12.46 15.39 5.51
CA LEU A 165 12.80 16.65 4.86
C LEU A 165 14.33 16.78 4.67
N VAL A 166 15.12 16.44 5.68
CA VAL A 166 16.59 16.53 5.63
C VAL A 166 17.21 15.43 4.75
N THR A 167 16.59 14.26 4.70
CA THR A 167 17.14 13.09 3.96
C THR A 167 16.58 12.92 2.56
N CYS A 168 15.66 13.77 2.12
CA CYS A 168 15.03 13.63 0.81
C CYS A 168 16.01 13.85 -0.36
N PRO A 169 15.80 13.16 -1.50
CA PRO A 169 16.65 13.32 -2.68
C PRO A 169 16.51 14.70 -3.35
N SER A 170 15.32 15.31 -3.26
CA SER A 170 15.03 16.63 -3.83
C SER A 170 13.96 17.36 -3.03
N TYR A 171 14.30 18.53 -2.48
CA TYR A 171 13.39 19.38 -1.73
C TYR A 171 12.17 19.84 -2.56
N PHE A 172 12.36 20.14 -3.85
CA PHE A 172 11.26 20.57 -4.71
C PHE A 172 10.28 19.44 -5.02
N LYS A 173 10.78 18.22 -5.31
CA LYS A 173 9.91 17.03 -5.46
C LYS A 173 9.19 16.74 -4.12
N PHE A 174 9.88 16.91 -2.99
CA PHE A 174 9.30 16.73 -1.66
C PHE A 174 8.15 17.70 -1.39
N ILE A 175 8.32 19.00 -1.65
CA ILE A 175 7.29 20.03 -1.41
C ILE A 175 6.09 19.88 -2.36
N LYS A 176 6.28 19.36 -3.58
CA LYS A 176 5.17 19.09 -4.51
C LYS A 176 4.33 17.87 -4.13
N SER A 177 4.83 16.97 -3.28
CA SER A 177 4.13 15.76 -2.89
C SER A 177 2.98 16.04 -1.92
N VAL A 178 1.76 15.61 -2.30
CA VAL A 178 0.54 15.76 -1.47
C VAL A 178 0.68 15.07 -0.11
N LEU A 179 1.38 13.94 -0.05
CA LEU A 179 1.59 13.19 1.20
C LEU A 179 2.38 14.01 2.23
N ASN A 180 3.36 14.78 1.78
CA ASN A 180 4.19 15.61 2.65
C ASN A 180 3.42 16.83 3.15
N TRP A 181 2.47 17.35 2.36
CA TRP A 181 1.53 18.38 2.83
C TRP A 181 0.60 17.88 3.92
N ILE A 182 0.12 16.62 3.83
CA ILE A 182 -0.70 16.01 4.89
C ILE A 182 0.10 15.91 6.19
N ASP A 183 1.38 15.50 6.12
CA ASP A 183 2.25 15.47 7.30
C ASP A 183 2.47 16.85 7.91
N LEU A 184 2.72 17.86 7.08
CA LEU A 184 2.92 19.24 7.53
C LEU A 184 1.65 19.81 8.18
N LEU A 185 0.50 19.67 7.53
CA LEU A 185 -0.78 20.14 8.06
C LEU A 185 -1.19 19.39 9.33
N ALA A 186 -0.70 18.17 9.53
CA ALA A 186 -0.91 17.44 10.77
C ALA A 186 -0.16 18.07 11.96
N ILE A 187 1.07 18.57 11.78
CA ILE A 187 1.89 19.12 12.87
C ILE A 187 1.55 20.59 13.18
N VAL A 188 1.31 21.40 12.15
CA VAL A 188 1.17 22.87 12.22
C VAL A 188 0.17 23.37 13.28
N PRO A 189 -1.04 22.80 13.44
CA PRO A 189 -2.03 23.32 14.40
C PRO A 189 -1.57 23.28 15.86
N PHE A 190 -0.68 22.35 16.23
CA PHE A 190 -0.15 22.27 17.60
C PHE A 190 0.83 23.41 17.86
N PHE A 191 1.77 23.63 16.93
CA PHE A 191 2.75 24.70 17.05
C PHE A 191 2.10 26.09 17.01
N ILE A 192 1.11 26.31 16.14
CA ILE A 192 0.38 27.58 16.14
C ILE A 192 -0.30 27.81 17.51
N ARG A 193 -0.96 26.80 18.07
CA ARG A 193 -1.57 26.90 19.41
C ARG A 193 -0.52 27.20 20.48
N LEU A 194 0.62 26.51 20.45
CA LEU A 194 1.70 26.70 21.42
C LEU A 194 2.26 28.13 21.34
N THR A 195 2.58 28.62 20.14
CA THR A 195 3.11 29.96 19.93
C THR A 195 2.14 31.03 20.42
N ILE A 196 0.83 30.89 20.16
CA ILE A 196 -0.17 31.85 20.65
C ILE A 196 -0.26 31.85 22.18
N ILE A 197 -0.20 30.68 22.84
CA ILE A 197 -0.18 30.59 24.31
C ILE A 197 1.05 31.29 24.88
N LEU A 198 2.22 31.12 24.25
CA LEU A 198 3.47 31.75 24.69
C LEU A 198 3.46 33.27 24.49
N ILE A 199 2.94 33.76 23.36
CA ILE A 199 2.79 35.21 23.11
C ILE A 199 1.82 35.84 24.12
N ARG A 200 0.70 35.18 24.41
CA ARG A 200 -0.29 35.65 25.40
C ARG A 200 0.28 35.74 26.81
N ALA A 201 1.26 34.91 27.16
CA ALA A 201 1.93 35.01 28.46
C ALA A 201 2.69 36.34 28.64
N HIS A 202 3.01 37.04 27.54
CA HIS A 202 3.74 38.31 27.54
C HIS A 202 2.90 39.52 27.10
N TYR A 203 1.79 39.33 26.38
CA TYR A 203 0.96 40.42 25.84
C TYR A 203 -0.55 40.14 25.96
N GLU A 204 -1.32 41.14 26.40
CA GLU A 204 -2.79 41.12 26.28
C GLU A 204 -3.18 41.16 24.81
N THR A 205 -3.98 40.19 24.37
CA THR A 205 -4.30 39.96 22.95
C THR A 205 -5.78 40.12 22.66
N ASP A 206 -6.09 40.69 21.50
CA ASP A 206 -7.45 41.02 21.03
C ASP A 206 -8.42 39.84 21.00
N SER A 207 -9.71 40.14 21.13
CA SER A 207 -10.84 39.20 21.04
C SER A 207 -10.85 38.38 19.73
N ASN A 208 -10.34 38.94 18.63
CA ASN A 208 -10.24 38.27 17.33
C ASN A 208 -9.31 37.04 17.34
N VAL A 209 -8.32 37.01 18.24
CA VAL A 209 -7.40 35.87 18.39
C VAL A 209 -8.15 34.62 18.87
N TYR A 210 -9.17 34.78 19.72
CA TYR A 210 -9.98 33.65 20.20
C TYR A 210 -10.84 33.02 19.07
N LEU A 211 -11.30 33.83 18.11
CA LEU A 211 -12.01 33.35 16.93
C LEU A 211 -11.08 32.51 16.05
N ILE A 212 -9.86 32.99 15.80
CA ILE A 212 -8.84 32.26 15.05
C ILE A 212 -8.48 30.94 15.76
N LEU A 213 -8.26 30.98 17.08
CA LEU A 213 -7.98 29.77 17.89
C LEU A 213 -9.13 28.74 17.84
N ARG A 214 -10.38 29.19 17.75
CA ARG A 214 -11.54 28.31 17.58
C ARG A 214 -11.53 27.63 16.21
N LEU A 215 -11.21 28.36 15.13
CA LEU A 215 -11.12 27.80 13.78
C LEU A 215 -9.94 26.83 13.62
N LEU A 216 -8.80 27.09 14.26
CA LEU A 216 -7.63 26.20 14.26
C LEU A 216 -7.92 24.80 14.86
N ARG A 217 -9.01 24.65 15.65
CA ARG A 217 -9.45 23.35 16.16
C ARG A 217 -9.93 22.43 15.03
N ILE A 218 -10.55 22.99 13.99
CA ILE A 218 -11.02 22.24 12.80
C ILE A 218 -9.82 21.71 12.01
N ILE A 219 -8.75 22.50 11.91
CA ILE A 219 -7.52 22.10 11.19
C ILE A 219 -6.86 20.86 11.83
N ARG A 220 -7.06 20.62 13.14
CA ARG A 220 -6.55 19.39 13.79
C ARG A 220 -7.19 18.12 13.24
N PHE A 221 -8.40 18.18 12.68
CA PHE A 221 -9.02 17.04 12.01
C PHE A 221 -8.28 16.64 10.74
N ILE A 222 -7.51 17.55 10.11
CA ILE A 222 -6.68 17.20 8.95
C ILE A 222 -5.67 16.09 9.29
N ARG A 223 -5.29 15.95 10.57
CA ARG A 223 -4.44 14.85 11.05
C ARG A 223 -5.04 13.48 10.76
N ILE A 224 -6.37 13.35 10.66
CA ILE A 224 -7.02 12.09 10.29
C ILE A 224 -6.58 11.64 8.90
N PHE A 225 -6.24 12.56 8.01
CA PHE A 225 -5.72 12.23 6.68
C PHE A 225 -4.32 11.63 6.73
N LYS A 226 -3.55 11.72 7.84
CA LYS A 226 -2.34 10.87 7.99
C LYS A 226 -2.69 9.38 7.97
N LEU A 227 -3.94 8.99 8.24
CA LEU A 227 -4.39 7.61 8.01
C LEU A 227 -4.26 7.18 6.55
N TYR A 228 -4.25 8.13 5.59
CA TYR A 228 -3.97 7.81 4.19
C TYR A 228 -2.57 7.19 4.01
N ARG A 229 -1.62 7.51 4.89
CA ARG A 229 -0.30 6.86 4.88
C ARG A 229 -0.37 5.36 5.18
N ILE A 230 -1.37 4.91 5.94
CA ILE A 230 -1.65 3.49 6.18
C ILE A 230 -1.95 2.78 4.85
N PHE A 231 -2.75 3.41 3.97
CA PHE A 231 -3.07 2.87 2.66
C PHE A 231 -1.83 2.71 1.77
N LYS A 232 -0.86 3.64 1.87
CA LYS A 232 0.43 3.51 1.15
C LYS A 232 1.31 2.41 1.76
N SER A 233 1.34 2.34 3.09
CA SER A 233 2.22 1.46 3.86
C SER A 233 1.82 -0.02 3.77
N ILE A 234 0.51 -0.32 3.78
CA ILE A 234 -0.02 -1.68 3.73
C ILE A 234 -0.26 -2.08 2.27
N GLN A 235 0.49 -3.08 1.79
CA GLN A 235 0.36 -3.61 0.43
C GLN A 235 -1.07 -4.04 0.09
N SER A 236 -1.75 -4.75 1.00
CA SER A 236 -3.13 -5.21 0.79
C SER A 236 -4.12 -4.07 0.57
N LEU A 237 -3.94 -2.92 1.25
CA LEU A 237 -4.76 -1.74 1.05
C LEU A 237 -4.46 -1.05 -0.28
N ARG A 238 -3.20 -1.06 -0.72
CA ARG A 238 -2.81 -0.57 -2.05
C ARG A 238 -3.42 -1.42 -3.16
N VAL A 239 -3.43 -2.74 -3.00
CA VAL A 239 -4.10 -3.69 -3.91
C VAL A 239 -5.61 -3.44 -3.92
N LEU A 240 -6.23 -3.26 -2.76
CA LEU A 240 -7.64 -2.93 -2.65
C LEU A 240 -7.96 -1.60 -3.36
N ALA A 241 -7.16 -0.56 -3.12
CA ALA A 241 -7.35 0.75 -3.75
C ALA A 241 -7.18 0.70 -5.27
N SER A 242 -6.20 -0.04 -5.79
CA SER A 242 -6.04 -0.23 -7.24
C SER A 242 -7.20 -1.03 -7.83
N THR A 243 -7.65 -2.09 -7.13
CA THR A 243 -8.81 -2.88 -7.54
C THR A 243 -10.05 -2.00 -7.62
N LEU A 244 -10.32 -1.19 -6.60
CA LEU A 244 -11.44 -0.27 -6.59
C LEU A 244 -11.36 0.74 -7.73
N LYS A 245 -10.17 1.30 -8.00
CA LYS A 245 -9.92 2.23 -9.10
C LYS A 245 -10.26 1.59 -10.46
N GLU A 246 -9.80 0.36 -10.68
CA GLU A 246 -10.07 -0.41 -11.91
C GLU A 246 -11.54 -0.81 -12.04
N SER A 247 -12.21 -1.09 -10.91
CA SER A 247 -13.62 -1.48 -10.86
C SER A 247 -14.58 -0.31 -10.61
N LEU A 248 -14.13 0.95 -10.72
CA LEU A 248 -14.99 2.11 -10.39
C LEU A 248 -16.23 2.16 -11.27
N ALA A 249 -16.09 1.88 -12.57
CA ALA A 249 -17.22 1.88 -13.49
C ALA A 249 -18.26 0.82 -13.09
N ASP A 250 -17.82 -0.40 -12.80
CA ASP A 250 -18.68 -1.51 -12.34
C ASP A 250 -19.37 -1.14 -11.01
N PHE A 251 -18.63 -0.52 -10.08
CA PHE A 251 -19.17 -0.05 -8.80
C PHE A 251 -20.22 1.05 -8.97
N ILE A 252 -19.98 2.03 -9.85
CA ILE A 252 -20.91 3.12 -10.15
C ILE A 252 -22.21 2.55 -10.74
N ILE A 253 -22.12 1.61 -11.69
CA ILE A 253 -23.30 0.98 -12.29
C ILE A 253 -24.16 0.31 -11.21
N ILE A 254 -23.54 -0.44 -10.30
CA ILE A 254 -24.26 -1.15 -9.24
C ILE A 254 -24.86 -0.17 -8.23
N LEU A 255 -24.12 0.88 -7.85
CA LEU A 255 -24.64 1.92 -6.96
C LEU A 255 -25.84 2.65 -7.58
N THR A 256 -25.78 2.96 -8.88
CA THR A 256 -26.91 3.52 -9.63
C THR A 256 -28.10 2.57 -9.65
N PHE A 257 -27.88 1.28 -9.88
CA PHE A 257 -28.93 0.27 -9.87
C PHE A 257 -29.59 0.12 -8.48
N LEU A 258 -28.80 0.13 -7.40
CA LEU A 258 -29.28 0.12 -6.02
C LEU A 258 -30.09 1.38 -5.70
N SER A 259 -29.59 2.56 -6.10
CA SER A 259 -30.28 3.83 -5.89
C SER A 259 -31.61 3.90 -6.65
N LEU A 260 -31.63 3.44 -7.92
CA LEU A 260 -32.84 3.40 -8.73
C LEU A 260 -33.86 2.43 -8.14
N SER A 261 -33.41 1.24 -7.72
CA SER A 261 -34.28 0.25 -7.09
C SER A 261 -34.85 0.76 -5.76
N GLY A 262 -34.01 1.40 -4.93
CA GLY A 262 -34.45 2.03 -3.68
C GLY A 262 -35.52 3.10 -3.91
N PHE A 263 -35.36 3.92 -4.96
CA PHE A 263 -36.36 4.90 -5.36
C PHE A 263 -37.67 4.26 -5.83
N LEU A 264 -37.61 3.21 -6.66
CA LEU A 264 -38.79 2.50 -7.15
C LEU A 264 -39.58 1.82 -6.03
N PHE A 265 -38.89 1.08 -5.15
CA PHE A 265 -39.51 0.47 -3.98
C PHE A 265 -40.01 1.54 -3.00
N GLY A 266 -39.27 2.63 -2.80
CA GLY A 266 -39.70 3.77 -2.00
C GLY A 266 -41.00 4.39 -2.50
N ALA A 267 -41.13 4.63 -3.79
CA ALA A 267 -42.37 5.10 -4.38
C ALA A 267 -43.53 4.11 -4.16
N ALA A 268 -43.27 2.80 -4.31
CA ALA A 268 -44.28 1.77 -4.04
C ALA A 268 -44.70 1.75 -2.56
N PHE A 269 -43.77 1.87 -1.61
CA PHE A 269 -44.10 1.99 -0.19
C PHE A 269 -44.91 3.24 0.11
N TYR A 270 -44.53 4.39 -0.44
CA TYR A 270 -45.31 5.62 -0.28
C TYR A 270 -46.77 5.42 -0.74
N PHE A 271 -47.00 4.93 -1.96
CA PHE A 271 -48.37 4.76 -2.46
C PHE A 271 -49.20 3.72 -1.69
N THR A 272 -48.55 2.78 -1.03
CA THR A 272 -49.23 1.68 -0.33
C THR A 272 -49.44 1.96 1.15
N GLU A 273 -48.55 2.72 1.76
CA GLU A 273 -48.58 3.04 3.20
C GLU A 273 -49.10 4.43 3.52
N ASN A 274 -48.96 5.42 2.63
CA ASN A 274 -49.27 6.82 2.97
C ASN A 274 -50.72 7.01 3.44
N SER A 275 -51.67 6.23 2.91
CA SER A 275 -53.08 6.32 3.33
C SER A 275 -53.37 5.83 4.75
N MET A 276 -52.53 4.94 5.30
CA MET A 276 -52.73 4.30 6.61
C MET A 276 -51.62 4.63 7.61
N ASN A 277 -50.51 5.20 7.15
CA ASN A 277 -49.29 5.43 7.91
C ASN A 277 -48.56 6.71 7.45
N GLU A 278 -49.33 7.79 7.27
CA GLU A 278 -48.87 9.10 6.78
C GLU A 278 -47.71 9.68 7.62
N ASN A 279 -47.72 9.45 8.93
CA ASN A 279 -46.66 9.96 9.82
C ASN A 279 -45.29 9.33 9.57
N MET A 280 -45.23 8.12 9.03
CA MET A 280 -43.99 7.38 8.79
C MET A 280 -43.61 7.41 7.29
N PHE A 281 -44.60 7.38 6.40
CA PHE A 281 -44.42 7.42 4.95
C PHE A 281 -44.96 8.72 4.36
N ASP A 282 -44.50 9.85 4.91
CA ASP A 282 -44.95 11.21 4.58
C ASP A 282 -44.57 11.66 3.17
N SER A 283 -43.48 11.13 2.63
CA SER A 283 -42.94 11.53 1.34
C SER A 283 -42.17 10.39 0.64
N ILE A 284 -42.06 10.47 -0.68
CA ILE A 284 -41.30 9.51 -1.49
C ILE A 284 -39.81 9.45 -1.07
N PRO A 285 -39.11 10.56 -0.76
CA PRO A 285 -37.74 10.48 -0.23
C PRO A 285 -37.62 9.72 1.09
N THR A 286 -38.54 9.92 2.05
CA THR A 286 -38.58 9.16 3.31
C THR A 286 -38.80 7.67 3.04
N ALA A 287 -39.74 7.34 2.17
CA ALA A 287 -40.00 5.96 1.76
C ALA A 287 -38.82 5.34 0.98
N THR A 288 -38.09 6.15 0.20
CA THR A 288 -36.87 5.74 -0.52
C THR A 288 -35.74 5.42 0.44
N TYR A 289 -35.59 6.18 1.53
CA TYR A 289 -34.66 5.85 2.61
C TYR A 289 -34.98 4.46 3.19
N TYR A 290 -36.25 4.19 3.52
CA TYR A 290 -36.68 2.84 3.96
C TYR A 290 -36.37 1.75 2.90
N GLY A 291 -36.64 2.02 1.63
CA GLY A 291 -36.32 1.13 0.51
C GLY A 291 -34.83 0.80 0.44
N ILE A 292 -33.95 1.81 0.55
CA ILE A 292 -32.50 1.62 0.54
C ILE A 292 -32.04 0.82 1.77
N MET A 293 -32.54 1.12 2.97
CA MET A 293 -32.18 0.38 4.20
C MET A 293 -32.65 -1.09 4.14
N THR A 294 -33.77 -1.36 3.46
CA THR A 294 -34.31 -2.71 3.27
C THR A 294 -33.50 -3.48 2.23
N ILE A 295 -33.19 -2.86 1.08
CA ILE A 295 -32.38 -3.48 0.01
C ILE A 295 -30.97 -3.82 0.51
N THR A 296 -30.38 -2.94 1.33
CA THR A 296 -29.05 -3.15 1.93
C THR A 296 -29.07 -4.07 3.16
N ALA A 297 -30.24 -4.58 3.54
CA ALA A 297 -30.44 -5.45 4.70
C ALA A 297 -29.98 -4.88 6.05
N VAL A 298 -29.90 -3.55 6.19
CA VAL A 298 -29.56 -2.90 7.46
C VAL A 298 -30.78 -2.84 8.38
N GLY A 299 -31.91 -2.34 7.86
CA GLY A 299 -33.20 -2.32 8.56
C GLY A 299 -33.15 -1.76 9.98
N TYR A 300 -32.88 -0.45 10.15
CA TYR A 300 -32.83 0.20 11.47
C TYR A 300 -34.14 0.03 12.29
N GLY A 301 -35.28 -0.18 11.62
CA GLY A 301 -36.57 -0.39 12.25
C GLY A 301 -37.27 0.90 12.69
N ASP A 302 -36.71 2.05 12.33
CA ASP A 302 -37.31 3.37 12.50
C ASP A 302 -38.50 3.61 11.57
N LEU A 303 -38.53 2.91 10.42
CA LEU A 303 -39.66 2.88 9.48
C LEU A 303 -40.09 1.43 9.23
N SER A 304 -41.40 1.17 9.19
CA SER A 304 -41.92 -0.15 8.83
C SER A 304 -43.36 -0.09 8.29
N PRO A 305 -43.69 -0.87 7.24
CA PRO A 305 -45.03 -0.91 6.67
C PRO A 305 -45.99 -1.66 7.58
N VAL A 306 -47.17 -1.09 7.77
CA VAL A 306 -48.24 -1.67 8.59
C VAL A 306 -49.30 -2.34 7.73
N THR A 307 -49.44 -1.96 6.46
CA THR A 307 -50.46 -2.53 5.58
C THR A 307 -50.08 -3.94 5.12
N PRO A 308 -51.06 -4.84 4.88
CA PRO A 308 -50.78 -6.18 4.35
C PRO A 308 -50.00 -6.14 3.04
N LEU A 309 -50.33 -5.21 2.15
CA LEU A 309 -49.68 -5.06 0.85
C LEU A 309 -48.26 -4.51 1.01
N GLY A 310 -48.05 -3.52 1.88
CA GLY A 310 -46.72 -3.02 2.23
C GLY A 310 -45.82 -4.08 2.84
N ARG A 311 -46.36 -5.00 3.65
CA ARG A 311 -45.60 -6.15 4.18
C ARG A 311 -45.19 -7.14 3.09
N VAL A 312 -46.07 -7.42 2.13
CA VAL A 312 -45.71 -8.24 0.96
C VAL A 312 -44.62 -7.54 0.13
N LEU A 313 -44.77 -6.24 -0.14
CA LEU A 313 -43.75 -5.46 -0.83
C LEU A 313 -42.41 -5.45 -0.08
N ALA A 314 -42.42 -5.36 1.25
CA ALA A 314 -41.21 -5.43 2.07
C ALA A 314 -40.51 -6.79 1.94
N SER A 315 -41.28 -7.89 1.93
CA SER A 315 -40.71 -9.22 1.72
C SER A 315 -40.05 -9.37 0.34
N LEU A 316 -40.69 -8.86 -0.72
CA LEU A 316 -40.15 -8.88 -2.08
C LEU A 316 -38.93 -7.97 -2.21
N CYS A 317 -38.98 -6.78 -1.60
CA CYS A 317 -37.88 -5.82 -1.58
C CYS A 317 -36.63 -6.41 -0.89
N ALA A 318 -36.80 -7.11 0.22
CA ALA A 318 -35.71 -7.76 0.93
C ALA A 318 -35.06 -8.89 0.11
N ILE A 319 -35.86 -9.76 -0.52
CA ILE A 319 -35.37 -10.85 -1.39
C ILE A 319 -34.65 -10.28 -2.62
N PHE A 320 -35.22 -9.23 -3.21
CA PHE A 320 -34.58 -8.53 -4.32
C PHE A 320 -33.23 -7.93 -3.87
N GLY A 321 -33.21 -7.19 -2.76
CA GLY A 321 -32.02 -6.51 -2.28
C GLY A 321 -30.85 -7.43 -1.98
N ILE A 322 -31.10 -8.54 -1.26
CA ILE A 322 -30.06 -9.52 -0.96
C ILE A 322 -29.48 -10.16 -2.24
N SER A 323 -30.31 -10.37 -3.26
CA SER A 323 -29.88 -10.90 -4.56
C SER A 323 -28.94 -9.92 -5.27
N VAL A 324 -29.28 -8.63 -5.27
CA VAL A 324 -28.47 -7.57 -5.90
C VAL A 324 -27.14 -7.37 -5.16
N VAL A 325 -27.17 -7.31 -3.84
CA VAL A 325 -25.95 -7.18 -3.02
C VAL A 325 -25.05 -8.40 -3.19
N SER A 326 -25.61 -9.61 -3.28
CA SER A 326 -24.83 -10.83 -3.54
C SER A 326 -24.12 -10.79 -4.89
N MET A 327 -24.78 -10.30 -5.94
CA MET A 327 -24.18 -10.13 -7.27
C MET A 327 -23.01 -9.13 -7.22
N LEU A 328 -23.18 -8.00 -6.52
CA LEU A 328 -22.14 -6.99 -6.32
C LEU A 328 -20.89 -7.57 -5.66
N VAL A 329 -21.08 -8.27 -4.55
CA VAL A 329 -19.97 -8.87 -3.80
C VAL A 329 -19.24 -9.90 -4.65
N SER A 330 -19.96 -10.69 -5.44
CA SER A 330 -19.36 -11.71 -6.32
C SER A 330 -18.48 -11.11 -7.41
N VAL A 331 -18.96 -10.06 -8.10
CA VAL A 331 -18.18 -9.35 -9.13
C VAL A 331 -16.94 -8.68 -8.51
N LEU A 332 -17.10 -8.02 -7.36
CA LEU A 332 -15.98 -7.37 -6.68
C LEU A 332 -14.93 -8.37 -6.19
N ALA A 333 -15.36 -9.52 -5.68
CA ALA A 333 -14.47 -10.58 -5.23
C ALA A 333 -13.63 -11.16 -6.39
N GLU A 334 -14.23 -11.41 -7.55
CA GLU A 334 -13.51 -11.89 -8.73
C GLU A 334 -12.45 -10.89 -9.20
N ARG A 335 -12.81 -9.60 -9.27
CA ARG A 335 -11.88 -8.52 -9.65
C ARG A 335 -10.73 -8.41 -8.65
N TYR A 336 -11.04 -8.43 -7.35
CA TYR A 336 -10.02 -8.41 -6.31
C TYR A 336 -9.07 -9.58 -6.43
N GLN A 337 -9.59 -10.80 -6.62
CA GLN A 337 -8.77 -11.99 -6.79
C GLN A 337 -7.85 -11.87 -8.01
N ARG A 338 -8.35 -11.34 -9.14
CA ARG A 338 -7.56 -11.12 -10.35
C ARG A 338 -6.40 -10.14 -10.11
N VAL A 339 -6.67 -8.99 -9.49
CA VAL A 339 -5.65 -7.97 -9.21
C VAL A 339 -4.66 -8.44 -8.14
N TYR A 340 -5.14 -9.14 -7.11
CA TYR A 340 -4.31 -9.70 -6.05
C TYR A 340 -3.34 -10.74 -6.58
N THR A 341 -3.83 -11.70 -7.37
CA THR A 341 -3.03 -12.76 -8.00
C THR A 341 -1.98 -12.16 -8.93
N ARG A 342 -2.35 -11.19 -9.77
CA ARG A 342 -1.43 -10.45 -10.64
C ARG A 342 -0.29 -9.81 -9.84
N LYS A 343 -0.58 -9.14 -8.71
CA LYS A 343 0.44 -8.49 -7.87
C LYS A 343 1.35 -9.47 -7.13
N LEU A 344 0.81 -10.61 -6.66
CA LEU A 344 1.61 -11.68 -6.06
C LEU A 344 2.68 -12.20 -7.04
N PHE A 345 2.29 -12.47 -8.28
CA PHE A 345 3.23 -12.98 -9.28
C PHE A 345 4.27 -11.96 -9.71
N LEU A 346 3.90 -10.69 -9.83
CA LEU A 346 4.88 -9.64 -10.08
C LEU A 346 5.92 -9.60 -8.96
N ASN A 347 5.50 -9.69 -7.70
CA ASN A 347 6.40 -9.71 -6.55
C ASN A 347 7.30 -10.97 -6.48
N GLU A 348 6.86 -12.10 -7.05
CA GLU A 348 7.64 -13.35 -7.08
C GLU A 348 8.66 -13.35 -8.23
N LYS A 349 8.28 -12.84 -9.40
CA LYS A 349 9.12 -12.82 -10.61
C LYS A 349 10.06 -11.62 -10.67
N TYR A 350 9.61 -10.50 -10.12
CA TYR A 350 10.41 -9.32 -9.82
C TYR A 350 10.38 -9.21 -8.30
N SER A 351 11.39 -9.74 -7.61
CA SER A 351 11.63 -9.38 -6.21
C SER A 351 11.46 -7.86 -6.12
N ASP A 352 10.62 -7.39 -5.20
CA ASP A 352 10.31 -5.98 -4.88
C ASP A 352 11.57 -5.21 -4.40
N ASP A 353 12.75 -5.53 -4.92
CA ASP A 353 13.93 -4.70 -4.83
C ASP A 353 13.67 -3.52 -5.78
N PRO A 354 13.35 -2.33 -5.26
CA PRO A 354 13.32 -1.13 -6.08
C PRO A 354 14.59 -1.07 -6.93
N VAL A 355 14.43 -0.97 -8.26
CA VAL A 355 15.54 -0.71 -9.16
C VAL A 355 16.07 0.68 -8.80
N PHE A 356 17.18 0.68 -8.09
CA PHE A 356 17.85 1.88 -7.63
C PHE A 356 18.84 2.30 -8.71
N GLU A 357 18.47 3.29 -9.52
CA GLU A 357 19.43 3.95 -10.39
C GLU A 357 20.22 4.98 -9.57
N ASP A 358 21.54 4.84 -9.56
CA ASP A 358 22.44 5.88 -9.09
C ASP A 358 22.61 6.88 -10.25
N ASP A 359 22.22 8.14 -10.07
CA ASP A 359 22.46 9.21 -11.04
C ASP A 359 24.00 9.48 -11.11
N GLU A 360 24.75 8.67 -11.86
CA GLU A 360 26.09 9.04 -12.33
C GLU A 360 25.96 10.14 -13.40
N GLU A 361 26.73 11.23 -13.22
CA GLU A 361 26.80 12.31 -14.19
C GLU A 361 27.46 11.82 -15.49
N THR A 362 26.66 11.38 -16.47
CA THR A 362 27.11 11.36 -17.86
C THR A 362 26.87 12.72 -18.49
N ASP A 363 27.98 13.39 -18.76
CA ASP A 363 28.11 14.67 -19.44
C ASP A 363 27.32 14.66 -20.77
N SER A 364 26.55 15.71 -20.98
CA SER A 364 25.65 15.87 -22.12
C SER A 364 26.43 16.15 -23.40
N THR A 365 26.86 15.10 -24.13
CA THR A 365 27.03 15.07 -25.58
C THR A 365 27.47 13.66 -26.02
N LEU A 366 26.55 12.76 -26.36
CA LEU A 366 26.70 11.79 -27.44
C LEU A 366 25.40 10.98 -27.63
N SER A 367 25.02 10.89 -28.89
CA SER A 367 23.80 10.35 -29.46
C SER A 367 23.63 8.84 -29.32
N LEU A 368 22.36 8.42 -29.11
CA LEU A 368 21.71 7.24 -29.70
C LEU A 368 22.63 6.04 -30.00
N SER A 369 22.88 5.20 -29.01
CA SER A 369 23.09 3.75 -29.13
C SER A 369 23.50 3.21 -27.76
N ASN A 370 23.15 1.96 -27.47
CA ASN A 370 23.53 1.15 -26.31
C ASN A 370 22.45 0.99 -25.21
N ASP A 371 21.25 0.54 -25.62
CA ASP A 371 20.38 -0.28 -24.76
C ASP A 371 20.69 -1.80 -24.90
N ASP A 372 21.55 -2.18 -25.84
CA ASP A 372 21.87 -3.59 -26.14
C ASP A 372 22.90 -4.21 -25.16
N ASP A 373 23.73 -3.39 -24.51
CA ASP A 373 24.88 -3.89 -23.72
C ASP A 373 24.50 -4.34 -22.29
N LEU A 374 23.46 -3.74 -21.67
CA LEU A 374 23.06 -4.11 -20.31
C LEU A 374 22.29 -5.43 -20.30
N PHE A 375 21.52 -5.71 -21.35
CA PHE A 375 20.73 -6.95 -21.48
C PHE A 375 21.58 -8.13 -21.98
N GLN A 376 22.65 -7.89 -22.75
CA GLN A 376 23.63 -8.93 -23.11
C GLN A 376 24.37 -9.48 -21.89
N SER A 377 24.63 -8.66 -20.86
CA SER A 377 25.29 -9.14 -19.64
C SER A 377 24.42 -10.11 -18.81
N GLN A 378 23.10 -9.84 -18.69
CA GLN A 378 22.18 -10.70 -17.93
C GLN A 378 21.66 -11.91 -18.71
N THR A 379 21.46 -11.79 -20.03
CA THR A 379 21.08 -12.93 -20.90
C THR A 379 22.25 -13.88 -21.16
N SER A 380 23.50 -13.40 -21.15
CA SER A 380 24.68 -14.27 -21.18
C SER A 380 24.75 -15.17 -19.95
N VAL A 381 24.53 -14.62 -18.74
CA VAL A 381 24.60 -15.41 -17.49
C VAL A 381 23.43 -16.40 -17.37
N THR A 382 22.21 -16.02 -17.76
CA THR A 382 21.05 -16.95 -17.74
C THR A 382 21.09 -17.99 -18.85
N SER A 383 21.60 -17.67 -20.04
CA SER A 383 21.81 -18.66 -21.12
C SER A 383 22.96 -19.62 -20.80
N GLN A 384 24.03 -19.15 -20.16
CA GLN A 384 25.11 -19.99 -19.63
C GLN A 384 24.62 -20.88 -18.50
N MET A 385 23.80 -20.38 -17.56
CA MET A 385 23.18 -21.23 -16.53
C MET A 385 22.24 -22.29 -17.12
N LYS A 386 21.47 -21.97 -18.17
CA LYS A 386 20.58 -22.92 -18.85
C LYS A 386 21.36 -23.97 -19.65
N SER A 387 22.47 -23.59 -20.30
CA SER A 387 23.32 -24.56 -21.00
C SER A 387 24.04 -25.47 -20.01
N ILE A 388 24.48 -24.95 -18.85
CA ILE A 388 25.07 -25.73 -17.77
C ILE A 388 24.03 -26.68 -17.14
N SER A 389 22.81 -26.22 -16.85
CA SER A 389 21.72 -27.09 -16.35
C SER A 389 21.36 -28.20 -17.33
N LYS A 390 21.30 -27.90 -18.63
CA LYS A 390 21.03 -28.89 -19.68
C LYS A 390 22.18 -29.88 -19.87
N THR A 391 23.42 -29.44 -19.68
CA THR A 391 24.61 -30.32 -19.74
C THR A 391 24.67 -31.21 -18.49
N ILE A 392 24.21 -30.71 -17.34
CA ILE A 392 24.08 -31.48 -16.08
C ILE A 392 22.95 -32.52 -16.20
N GLU A 393 21.79 -32.20 -16.77
CA GLU A 393 20.71 -33.17 -17.03
C GLU A 393 21.14 -34.26 -18.03
N LEU A 394 21.85 -33.89 -19.10
CA LEU A 394 22.37 -34.85 -20.07
C LEU A 394 23.48 -35.75 -19.49
N ALA A 395 24.28 -35.22 -18.56
CA ALA A 395 25.27 -36.00 -17.82
C ALA A 395 24.63 -36.90 -16.74
N GLU A 396 23.53 -36.47 -16.12
CA GLU A 396 22.72 -37.29 -15.21
C GLU A 396 22.10 -38.49 -15.94
N ASP A 397 21.63 -38.35 -17.17
CA ASP A 397 21.03 -39.44 -17.95
C ASP A 397 22.06 -40.47 -18.46
N ASP A 398 23.27 -40.05 -18.83
CA ASP A 398 24.33 -40.97 -19.27
C ASP A 398 25.02 -41.69 -18.10
N GLU A 399 25.13 -41.06 -16.91
CA GLU A 399 25.77 -41.67 -15.73
C GLU A 399 24.80 -42.36 -14.75
N THR A 400 23.49 -42.08 -14.77
CA THR A 400 22.48 -42.86 -14.00
C THR A 400 22.49 -44.35 -14.37
N ASN A 401 22.98 -44.69 -15.56
CA ASN A 401 23.21 -46.07 -15.98
C ASN A 401 24.49 -46.71 -15.39
N LYS A 402 25.50 -45.93 -14.98
CA LYS A 402 26.71 -46.43 -14.28
C LYS A 402 26.58 -46.41 -12.75
N ILE A 403 25.84 -45.45 -12.21
CA ILE A 403 25.65 -45.20 -10.76
C ILE A 403 24.82 -46.30 -10.06
N LYS A 404 24.08 -47.12 -10.82
CA LYS A 404 23.34 -48.29 -10.28
C LYS A 404 24.22 -49.43 -9.76
N SER A 405 25.56 -49.39 -9.93
CA SER A 405 26.45 -50.51 -9.56
C SER A 405 27.41 -50.30 -8.37
N SER A 406 27.40 -49.16 -7.66
CA SER A 406 28.28 -48.95 -6.49
C SER A 406 27.56 -48.37 -5.28
N GLY A 407 27.82 -48.96 -4.11
CA GLY A 407 26.92 -49.03 -2.96
C GLY A 407 27.19 -48.08 -1.79
N ASN A 408 27.78 -46.90 -1.98
CA ASN A 408 27.85 -45.92 -0.88
C ASN A 408 27.64 -44.46 -1.32
N SER A 409 26.76 -43.75 -0.61
CA SER A 409 26.24 -42.43 -0.98
C SER A 409 27.23 -41.28 -0.78
N THR A 410 28.23 -41.47 0.08
CA THR A 410 29.27 -40.46 0.37
C THR A 410 30.33 -40.36 -0.71
N GLU A 411 30.71 -41.46 -1.35
CA GLU A 411 31.67 -41.47 -2.48
C GLU A 411 31.09 -40.81 -3.73
N LYS A 412 29.78 -40.97 -3.95
CA LYS A 412 29.04 -40.33 -5.06
C LYS A 412 29.06 -38.80 -4.94
N ILE A 413 28.88 -38.28 -3.73
CA ILE A 413 28.90 -36.83 -3.48
C ILE A 413 30.31 -36.27 -3.62
N GLN A 414 31.35 -36.98 -3.15
CA GLN A 414 32.74 -36.54 -3.32
C GLN A 414 33.18 -36.51 -4.79
N PHE A 415 32.72 -37.47 -5.60
CA PHE A 415 33.04 -37.51 -7.02
C PHE A 415 32.41 -36.35 -7.81
N VAL A 416 31.13 -36.05 -7.55
CA VAL A 416 30.41 -34.94 -8.20
C VAL A 416 31.02 -33.59 -7.81
N ILE A 417 31.42 -33.41 -6.56
CA ILE A 417 32.10 -32.19 -6.10
C ILE A 417 33.49 -32.03 -6.76
N GLY A 418 34.24 -33.12 -6.90
CA GLY A 418 35.53 -33.11 -7.60
C GLY A 418 35.42 -32.73 -9.07
N PHE A 419 34.38 -33.20 -9.75
CA PHE A 419 34.14 -32.90 -11.17
C PHE A 419 33.77 -31.43 -11.41
N ILE A 420 32.90 -30.86 -10.56
CA ILE A 420 32.46 -29.45 -10.67
C ILE A 420 33.64 -28.49 -10.43
N LEU A 421 34.52 -28.82 -9.49
CA LEU A 421 35.71 -28.01 -9.19
C LEU A 421 36.76 -28.07 -10.29
N ASP A 422 36.94 -29.22 -10.97
CA ASP A 422 37.90 -29.35 -12.07
C ASP A 422 37.43 -28.61 -13.33
N ASP A 423 36.12 -28.61 -13.58
CA ASP A 423 35.52 -27.90 -14.71
C ASP A 423 35.46 -26.37 -14.49
N SER A 424 35.29 -25.89 -13.25
CA SER A 424 35.39 -24.45 -12.94
C SER A 424 36.85 -23.96 -13.02
N LYS A 425 37.82 -24.80 -12.65
CA LYS A 425 39.25 -24.48 -12.77
C LYS A 425 39.70 -24.31 -14.22
N LYS A 426 39.15 -25.10 -15.15
CA LYS A 426 39.39 -24.98 -16.60
C LYS A 426 38.87 -23.68 -17.22
N ARG A 427 37.91 -23.00 -16.58
CA ARG A 427 37.30 -21.76 -17.07
C ARG A 427 37.84 -20.48 -16.42
N GLU A 428 38.81 -20.59 -15.50
CA GLU A 428 39.40 -19.47 -14.75
C GLU A 428 38.38 -18.63 -13.92
N ASP A 429 37.20 -19.19 -13.60
CA ASP A 429 36.14 -18.47 -12.86
C ASP A 429 36.38 -18.50 -11.34
N LEU A 430 37.18 -17.54 -10.86
CA LEU A 430 37.57 -17.41 -9.45
C LEU A 430 36.34 -17.24 -8.51
N ILE A 431 35.34 -16.48 -8.96
CA ILE A 431 34.13 -16.14 -8.17
C ILE A 431 33.25 -17.36 -7.95
N MET A 432 33.04 -18.18 -8.99
CA MET A 432 32.27 -19.43 -8.88
C MET A 432 32.96 -20.40 -7.93
N THR A 433 34.29 -20.46 -7.97
CA THR A 433 35.08 -21.35 -7.13
C THR A 433 34.98 -20.95 -5.64
N GLU A 434 35.00 -19.65 -5.34
CA GLU A 434 34.85 -19.11 -3.98
C GLU A 434 33.42 -19.33 -3.44
N MET A 435 32.40 -19.13 -4.29
CA MET A 435 30.99 -19.26 -3.92
C MET A 435 30.59 -20.72 -3.69
N ILE A 436 31.10 -21.65 -4.50
CA ILE A 436 30.91 -23.11 -4.31
C ILE A 436 31.58 -23.56 -3.02
N LYS A 437 32.76 -23.02 -2.69
CA LYS A 437 33.48 -23.32 -1.45
C LYS A 437 32.71 -22.84 -0.22
N GLU A 438 32.13 -21.64 -0.26
CA GLU A 438 31.29 -21.10 0.81
C GLU A 438 30.02 -21.95 1.05
N ILE A 439 29.38 -22.38 -0.03
CA ILE A 439 28.19 -23.26 0.05
C ILE A 439 28.55 -24.62 0.66
N LEU A 440 29.73 -25.17 0.33
CA LEU A 440 30.21 -26.44 0.88
C LEU A 440 30.58 -26.32 2.36
N ASP A 441 31.23 -25.23 2.77
CA ASP A 441 31.60 -24.99 4.18
C ASP A 441 30.35 -24.82 5.06
N VAL A 442 29.32 -24.12 4.57
CA VAL A 442 28.04 -23.92 5.28
C VAL A 442 27.24 -25.22 5.43
N LYS A 443 27.29 -26.10 4.42
CA LYS A 443 26.41 -27.28 4.36
C LYS A 443 27.01 -28.53 5.00
N PHE A 444 28.35 -28.64 5.06
CA PHE A 444 29.03 -29.82 5.58
C PHE A 444 29.91 -29.57 6.82
N GLY A 445 30.01 -28.31 7.28
CA GLY A 445 30.57 -27.98 8.60
C GLY A 445 32.06 -28.30 8.79
N LYS A 446 32.82 -28.52 7.71
CA LYS A 446 34.27 -28.69 7.72
C LYS A 446 34.91 -27.61 6.86
N GLN A 447 35.85 -26.86 7.43
CA GLN A 447 36.66 -25.87 6.71
C GLN A 447 37.49 -26.57 5.62
N TYR A 448 37.15 -26.36 4.35
CA TYR A 448 38.02 -26.75 3.25
C TYR A 448 39.04 -25.64 2.97
N LEU A 449 40.27 -25.78 3.51
CA LEU A 449 41.39 -24.90 3.17
C LEU A 449 41.92 -25.25 1.77
N ILE A 450 41.51 -24.50 0.74
CA ILE A 450 42.22 -24.48 -0.54
C ILE A 450 43.31 -23.41 -0.43
N THR A 451 44.58 -23.83 -0.26
CA THR A 451 45.76 -22.94 -0.27
C THR A 451 46.31 -22.76 -1.68
N ARG A 452 46.79 -21.55 -1.96
CA ARG A 452 47.27 -21.03 -3.26
C ARG A 452 48.55 -21.68 -3.82
N THR A 453 48.96 -22.84 -3.32
CA THR A 453 50.29 -23.45 -3.62
C THR A 453 50.26 -24.65 -4.57
N ASP A 454 49.11 -25.15 -5.01
CA ASP A 454 49.05 -26.26 -5.99
C ASP A 454 48.82 -25.75 -7.42
N VAL A 455 49.55 -24.68 -7.80
CA VAL A 455 49.50 -24.00 -9.11
C VAL A 455 50.69 -24.40 -10.01
N SER A 456 51.39 -25.49 -9.70
CA SER A 456 52.43 -26.00 -10.61
C SER A 456 52.54 -27.52 -10.60
N LEU A 457 51.91 -28.15 -11.59
CA LEU A 457 52.48 -29.23 -12.40
C LEU A 457 51.54 -29.56 -13.58
#